data_AF-A0AAW8D8S3-F1
#
_entry.id   AF-A0AAW8D8S3-F1
#
_cell.length_a   1.000
_cell.length_b   1.000
_cell.length_c   1.000
_cell.angle_alpha   90.00
_cell.angle_beta   90.00
_cell.angle_gamma   90.00
#
_symmetry.space_group_name_H-M   'P 1'
#
loop_
_entity.id
_entity.type
_entity.pdbx_description
1 polymer ?
#
loop_
_entity_poly.entity_id
_entity_poly.type
_entity_poly.pdbx_seq_one_letter_code
_entity_poly.pdbx_strand_id
1 'polypeptide(L)'
;MANEAGQVARILYKEIVEGDLRKIQAQSNDADTGGGARDFRFGSYKTLLPVIKQMFPQTVKENRKRGGQIVQIDVFKGAFSWRNAEGKVEAKESFFEPPTDVRPSEGRIARIHEYPCFDASKVKIGAGNRVLLLLIQLDDGSVWPHYAEEKSLRTPGAWHAVVAKELLDCLDADRPVNQAVIGYRDFTNADRYCNGK
;
A
#
# COMPACT_ATOMS: atom_id res chain seq x y z
N MET A 1 0.00 -0.93 25.85
CA MET A 1 1.45 -0.66 25.91
C MET A 1 1.84 0.04 24.62
N ALA A 2 1.97 1.36 24.68
CA ALA A 2 2.37 2.22 23.56
C ALA A 2 3.68 2.87 23.97
N ASN A 3 4.80 2.20 23.69
CA ASN A 3 6.14 2.77 23.80
C ASN A 3 7.11 1.77 23.18
N GLU A 4 7.44 2.01 21.91
CA GLU A 4 8.72 1.66 21.24
C GLU A 4 8.61 1.78 19.70
N ALA A 5 7.40 1.85 19.14
CA ALA A 5 7.16 2.37 17.80
C ALA A 5 6.83 3.86 17.94
N GLY A 6 7.50 4.74 17.17
CA GLY A 6 7.11 6.16 17.08
C GLY A 6 5.60 6.31 16.86
N GLN A 7 5.03 7.44 17.26
CA GLN A 7 3.60 7.67 17.01
C GLN A 7 3.33 7.54 15.50
N VAL A 8 2.18 6.93 15.17
CA VAL A 8 1.80 6.71 13.78
C VAL A 8 1.41 8.06 13.18
N ALA A 9 2.21 8.54 12.24
CA ALA A 9 1.94 9.78 11.52
C ALA A 9 0.79 9.59 10.53
N ARG A 10 0.81 8.51 9.75
CA ARG A 10 -0.18 8.26 8.68
C ARG A 10 -0.20 6.81 8.23
N ILE A 11 -1.34 6.40 7.68
CA ILE A 11 -1.55 5.07 7.11
C ILE A 11 -2.17 5.23 5.73
N LEU A 12 -1.51 4.69 4.71
CA LEU A 12 -2.06 4.49 3.36
C LEU A 12 -2.40 3.00 3.25
N TYR A 13 -3.62 2.67 2.87
CA TYR A 13 -4.08 1.30 2.89
C TYR A 13 -4.79 0.89 1.61
N LYS A 14 -4.67 -0.39 1.27
CA LYS A 14 -5.46 -1.04 0.22
C LYS A 14 -5.80 -2.47 0.63
N GLU A 15 -6.93 -2.97 0.17
CA GLU A 15 -7.26 -4.39 0.27
C GLU A 15 -6.36 -5.21 -0.66
N ILE A 16 -5.93 -6.35 -0.16
CA ILE A 16 -5.20 -7.38 -0.88
C ILE A 16 -6.21 -8.40 -1.39
N VAL A 17 -6.33 -8.47 -2.72
CA VAL A 17 -7.15 -9.47 -3.41
C VAL A 17 -6.28 -10.63 -3.90
N GLU A 18 -6.88 -11.74 -4.31
CA GLU A 18 -6.14 -12.92 -4.81
C GLU A 18 -5.17 -12.58 -5.95
N GLY A 19 -5.58 -11.67 -6.82
CA GLY A 19 -4.72 -11.16 -7.90
C GLY A 19 -3.44 -10.53 -7.39
N ASP A 20 -3.48 -9.82 -6.26
CA ASP A 20 -2.32 -9.20 -5.60
C ASP A 20 -1.44 -10.23 -4.90
N LEU A 21 -2.02 -11.25 -4.28
CA LEU A 21 -1.28 -12.36 -3.66
C LEU A 21 -0.39 -13.09 -4.68
N ARG A 22 -0.94 -13.39 -5.86
CA ARG A 22 -0.18 -13.99 -6.98
C ARG A 22 1.01 -13.14 -7.44
N LYS A 23 0.92 -11.81 -7.30
CA LYS A 23 2.02 -10.89 -7.64
C LYS A 23 3.15 -11.00 -6.63
N ILE A 24 2.83 -11.04 -5.33
CA ILE A 24 3.80 -11.20 -4.23
C ILE A 24 4.55 -12.53 -4.40
N GLN A 25 3.83 -13.62 -4.68
CA GLN A 25 4.37 -14.98 -4.76
C GLN A 25 5.25 -15.25 -6.00
N ALA A 26 5.51 -14.26 -6.85
CA ALA A 26 6.17 -14.49 -8.13
C ALA A 26 5.42 -15.50 -9.05
N GLN A 27 4.12 -15.76 -8.84
CA GLN A 27 3.35 -16.80 -9.57
C GLN A 27 2.57 -16.36 -10.83
N SER A 28 2.41 -15.07 -11.11
CA SER A 28 1.68 -14.62 -12.32
C SER A 28 2.48 -14.82 -13.61
N ASN A 29 2.22 -15.93 -14.31
CA ASN A 29 2.45 -16.12 -15.75
C ASN A 29 1.26 -16.93 -16.32
N ASP A 30 0.07 -16.33 -16.36
CA ASP A 30 -1.08 -16.90 -17.09
C ASP A 30 -1.33 -16.17 -18.44
N ALA A 31 -0.59 -15.10 -18.74
CA ALA A 31 -0.63 -14.41 -20.03
C ALA A 31 0.65 -13.60 -20.27
N ASP A 32 1.14 -13.55 -21.51
CA ASP A 32 2.26 -12.74 -22.03
C ASP A 32 1.96 -11.22 -21.97
N THR A 33 1.56 -10.71 -20.81
CA THR A 33 1.25 -9.29 -20.60
C THR A 33 2.36 -8.66 -19.78
N GLY A 34 3.20 -7.87 -20.46
CA GLY A 34 4.46 -7.34 -19.95
C GLY A 34 4.34 -6.49 -18.68
N GLY A 35 5.43 -6.50 -17.90
CA GLY A 35 5.87 -5.49 -16.92
C GLY A 35 5.01 -5.22 -15.68
N GLY A 36 3.69 -5.30 -15.78
CA GLY A 36 2.74 -4.90 -14.74
C GLY A 36 2.24 -6.05 -13.86
N ALA A 37 2.73 -7.25 -14.08
CA ALA A 37 2.30 -8.45 -13.35
C ALA A 37 2.76 -8.45 -11.89
N ARG A 38 3.69 -7.55 -11.52
CA ARG A 38 4.34 -7.50 -10.20
C ARG A 38 4.13 -6.19 -9.45
N ASP A 39 3.10 -5.43 -9.83
CA ASP A 39 2.85 -4.10 -9.28
C ASP A 39 1.68 -4.13 -8.28
N PHE A 40 1.86 -3.51 -7.11
CA PHE A 40 0.70 -3.04 -6.34
C PHE A 40 0.23 -1.74 -6.94
N ARG A 41 -1.06 -1.68 -7.25
CA ARG A 41 -1.69 -0.51 -7.84
C ARG A 41 -2.63 0.14 -6.85
N PHE A 42 -2.60 1.47 -6.87
CA PHE A 42 -3.42 2.32 -6.01
C PHE A 42 -4.26 3.20 -6.94
N GLY A 43 -5.55 2.87 -7.03
CA GLY A 43 -6.53 3.72 -7.69
C GLY A 43 -6.72 5.03 -6.94
N SER A 44 -7.48 5.96 -7.52
CA SER A 44 -7.68 7.31 -6.94
C SER A 44 -6.37 8.10 -6.80
N TYR A 45 -5.42 7.89 -7.71
CA TYR A 45 -4.06 8.43 -7.61
C TYR A 45 -4.01 9.92 -7.27
N LYS A 46 -4.82 10.77 -7.94
CA LYS A 46 -4.84 12.22 -7.67
C LYS A 46 -5.18 12.54 -6.21
N THR A 47 -6.11 11.81 -5.62
CA THR A 47 -6.54 11.97 -4.23
C THR A 47 -5.49 11.45 -3.25
N LEU A 48 -4.80 10.37 -3.61
CA LEU A 48 -3.74 9.78 -2.78
C LEU A 48 -2.39 10.48 -2.92
N LEU A 49 -2.20 11.30 -3.96
CA LEU A 49 -0.90 11.89 -4.29
C LEU A 49 -0.28 12.69 -3.12
N PRO A 50 -1.03 13.49 -2.35
CA PRO A 50 -0.46 14.20 -1.20
C PRO A 50 0.16 13.24 -0.18
N VAL A 51 -0.55 12.18 0.22
CA VAL A 51 -0.04 11.21 1.19
C VAL A 51 1.11 10.36 0.62
N ILE A 52 1.06 10.02 -0.67
CA ILE A 52 2.14 9.32 -1.37
C ILE A 52 3.42 10.14 -1.32
N LYS A 53 3.37 11.45 -1.60
CA LYS A 53 4.55 12.32 -1.54
C LYS A 53 5.13 12.46 -0.13
N GLN A 54 4.34 12.25 0.93
CA GLN A 54 4.87 12.24 2.30
C GLN A 54 5.62 10.94 2.61
N MET A 55 5.12 9.80 2.12
CA MET A 55 5.75 8.48 2.32
C MET A 55 6.95 8.24 1.38
N PHE A 56 6.95 8.88 0.21
CA PHE A 56 7.99 8.81 -0.82
C PHE A 56 8.47 10.24 -1.13
N PRO A 57 9.22 10.87 -0.21
CA PRO A 57 9.48 12.31 -0.25
C PRO A 57 10.46 12.76 -1.34
N GLN A 58 11.26 11.84 -1.86
CA GLN A 58 12.21 12.16 -2.92
C GLN A 58 11.54 12.05 -4.28
N THR A 59 11.93 12.89 -5.24
CA THR A 59 11.48 12.78 -6.64
C THR A 59 12.68 12.47 -7.51
N VAL A 60 12.59 11.39 -8.27
CA VAL A 60 13.58 10.96 -9.26
C VAL A 60 12.98 11.08 -10.65
N LYS A 61 13.77 11.53 -11.61
CA LYS A 61 13.37 11.62 -13.01
C LYS A 61 13.73 10.31 -13.70
N GLU A 62 12.73 9.63 -14.27
CA GLU A 62 12.92 8.34 -14.95
C GLU A 62 12.43 8.40 -16.39
N ASN A 63 13.21 7.85 -17.31
CA ASN A 63 12.81 7.74 -18.72
C ASN A 63 11.88 6.54 -18.91
N ARG A 64 10.65 6.78 -19.35
CA ARG A 64 9.65 5.73 -19.60
C ARG A 64 9.00 5.88 -20.96
N LYS A 65 8.65 4.75 -21.56
CA LYS A 65 7.87 4.72 -22.80
C LYS A 65 6.39 5.03 -22.47
N ARG A 66 5.86 6.11 -23.05
CA ARG A 66 4.46 6.57 -22.99
C ARG A 66 4.00 6.92 -24.40
N GLY A 67 2.84 6.44 -24.82
CA GLY A 67 2.34 6.65 -26.20
C GLY A 67 3.34 6.29 -27.31
N GLY A 68 4.26 5.35 -27.07
CA GLY A 68 5.32 4.99 -28.03
C GLY A 68 6.60 5.84 -27.94
N GLN A 69 6.60 6.95 -27.22
CA GLN A 69 7.73 7.86 -27.07
C GLN A 69 8.41 7.71 -25.71
N ILE A 70 9.71 7.99 -25.64
CA ILE A 70 10.42 8.07 -24.36
C ILE A 70 10.15 9.45 -23.78
N VAL A 71 9.53 9.48 -22.61
CA VAL A 71 9.27 10.71 -21.83
C VAL A 71 9.87 10.57 -20.44
N GLN A 72 10.32 11.69 -19.90
CA GLN A 72 10.81 11.75 -18.54
C GLN A 72 9.62 11.96 -17.60
N ILE A 73 9.48 11.07 -16.60
CA ILE A 73 8.42 11.14 -15.60
C ILE A 73 8.99 11.36 -14.21
N ASP A 74 8.16 11.90 -13.32
CA ASP A 74 8.45 11.97 -11.89
C ASP A 74 8.10 10.65 -11.22
N VAL A 75 9.09 10.01 -10.60
CA VAL A 75 8.91 8.82 -9.76
C VAL A 75 9.21 9.21 -8.32
N PHE A 76 8.29 8.92 -7.41
CA PHE A 76 8.49 9.22 -6.00
C PHE A 76 9.29 8.10 -5.35
N LYS A 77 10.33 8.47 -4.61
CA LYS A 77 11.27 7.56 -3.98
C LYS A 77 11.17 7.70 -2.46
N GLY A 78 11.20 6.55 -1.78
CA GLY A 78 11.21 6.41 -0.33
C GLY A 78 11.93 5.12 0.04
N ALA A 79 11.65 4.59 1.22
CA ALA A 79 12.13 3.28 1.63
C ALA A 79 11.05 2.56 2.45
N PHE A 80 11.01 1.24 2.32
CA PHE A 80 10.28 0.40 3.26
C PHE A 80 11.22 -0.14 4.33
N SER A 81 10.72 -0.18 5.56
CA SER A 81 11.38 -0.73 6.73
C SER A 81 10.66 -1.97 7.23
N TRP A 82 11.42 -2.94 7.73
CA TRP A 82 10.89 -4.15 8.37
C TRP A 82 11.86 -4.68 9.42
N ARG A 83 11.38 -5.58 10.28
CA ARG A 83 12.25 -6.38 11.15
C ARG A 83 12.53 -7.71 10.47
N ASN A 84 13.82 -8.06 10.36
CA ASN A 84 14.25 -9.36 9.85
C ASN A 84 14.01 -10.47 10.90
N ALA A 85 14.41 -11.70 10.61
CA ALA A 85 14.19 -12.85 11.49
C ALA A 85 14.90 -12.71 12.85
N GLU A 86 16.01 -11.98 12.91
CA GLU A 86 16.76 -11.67 14.12
C GLU A 86 16.20 -10.44 14.87
N GLY A 87 15.10 -9.84 14.39
CA GLY A 87 14.47 -8.66 14.98
C GLY A 87 15.15 -7.33 14.64
N LYS A 88 16.22 -7.35 13.84
CA LYS A 88 16.96 -6.17 13.39
C LYS A 88 16.15 -5.41 12.35
N VAL A 89 16.15 -4.08 12.46
CA VAL A 89 15.52 -3.20 11.47
C VAL A 89 16.37 -3.16 10.20
N GLU A 90 15.75 -3.49 9.09
CA GLU A 90 16.28 -3.36 7.74
C GLU A 90 15.43 -2.38 6.93
N ALA A 91 16.01 -1.83 5.87
CA ALA A 91 15.29 -0.98 4.93
C ALA A 91 15.74 -1.23 3.49
N LYS A 92 14.83 -1.01 2.54
CA LYS A 92 15.11 -1.08 1.10
C LYS A 92 14.40 0.06 0.39
N GLU A 93 15.12 0.70 -0.54
CA GLU A 93 14.58 1.76 -1.37
C GLU A 93 13.35 1.27 -2.14
N SER A 94 12.33 2.11 -2.19
CA SER A 94 11.07 1.83 -2.85
C SER A 94 10.62 3.01 -3.71
N PHE A 95 9.91 2.69 -4.79
CA PHE A 95 9.51 3.65 -5.81
C PHE A 95 8.02 3.57 -6.06
N PHE A 96 7.38 4.73 -6.06
CA PHE A 96 5.99 4.91 -6.44
C PHE A 96 5.94 5.63 -7.79
N GLU A 97 5.55 4.91 -8.83
CA GLU A 97 5.39 5.46 -10.17
C GLU A 97 3.99 6.06 -10.37
N PRO A 98 3.90 7.17 -11.12
CA PRO A 98 2.63 7.77 -11.49
C PRO A 98 1.87 6.90 -12.51
N PRO A 99 0.59 7.23 -12.77
CA PRO A 99 -0.22 6.60 -13.80
C PRO A 99 0.43 6.48 -15.17
N THR A 100 -0.06 5.48 -15.91
CA THR A 100 0.29 5.26 -17.33
C THR A 100 -0.87 5.67 -18.23
N ASP A 101 -0.63 5.81 -19.53
CA ASP A 101 -1.69 6.11 -20.50
C ASP A 101 -2.79 5.04 -20.50
N VAL A 102 -2.41 3.77 -20.25
CA VAL A 102 -3.33 2.63 -20.19
C VAL A 102 -4.13 2.61 -18.88
N ARG A 103 -3.58 3.20 -17.81
CA ARG A 103 -4.18 3.21 -16.47
C ARG A 103 -4.05 4.60 -15.85
N PRO A 104 -4.79 5.60 -16.37
CA PRO A 104 -4.59 7.01 -16.03
C PRO A 104 -5.00 7.37 -14.58
N SER A 105 -5.69 6.47 -13.89
CA SER A 105 -6.19 6.65 -12.53
C SER A 105 -5.39 5.91 -11.45
N GLU A 106 -4.42 5.07 -11.84
CA GLU A 106 -3.72 4.15 -10.94
C GLU A 106 -2.22 4.45 -10.87
N GLY A 107 -1.75 4.85 -9.69
CA GLY A 107 -0.33 4.83 -9.37
C GLY A 107 0.13 3.44 -8.96
N ARG A 108 1.45 3.20 -8.86
CA ARG A 108 1.96 1.86 -8.52
C ARG A 108 3.25 1.85 -7.73
N ILE A 109 3.38 0.83 -6.88
CA ILE A 109 4.67 0.34 -6.39
C ILE A 109 5.05 -0.86 -7.25
N ALA A 110 6.14 -0.73 -7.99
CA ALA A 110 6.60 -1.77 -8.90
C ALA A 110 7.41 -2.85 -8.18
N ARG A 111 7.42 -4.05 -8.77
CA ARG A 111 8.28 -5.19 -8.35
C ARG A 111 8.12 -5.59 -6.88
N ILE A 112 6.88 -5.72 -6.43
CA ILE A 112 6.57 -5.98 -5.01
C ILE A 112 7.22 -7.29 -4.47
N HIS A 113 7.35 -8.31 -5.32
CA HIS A 113 8.01 -9.57 -4.99
C HIS A 113 9.49 -9.44 -4.60
N GLU A 114 10.14 -8.31 -4.91
CA GLU A 114 11.53 -8.07 -4.54
C GLU A 114 11.70 -7.51 -3.12
N TYR A 115 10.62 -7.14 -2.41
CA TYR A 115 10.71 -6.59 -1.06
C TYR A 115 10.47 -7.69 -0.01
N PRO A 116 11.44 -7.97 0.88
CA PRO A 116 11.28 -8.98 1.93
C PRO A 116 10.12 -8.71 2.90
N CYS A 117 9.72 -7.44 3.05
CA CYS A 117 8.60 -7.04 3.89
C CYS A 117 7.23 -7.49 3.34
N PHE A 118 7.14 -7.82 2.04
CA PHE A 118 5.92 -8.35 1.42
C PHE A 118 5.96 -9.87 1.41
N ASP A 119 5.57 -10.47 2.54
CA ASP A 119 5.54 -11.92 2.71
C ASP A 119 4.13 -12.48 2.47
N ALA A 120 3.98 -13.25 1.39
CA ALA A 120 2.71 -13.87 1.03
C ALA A 120 2.20 -14.88 2.07
N SER A 121 3.08 -15.50 2.85
CA SER A 121 2.69 -16.48 3.89
C SER A 121 1.92 -15.84 5.04
N LYS A 122 2.05 -14.52 5.20
CA LYS A 122 1.32 -13.71 6.19
C LYS A 122 -0.06 -13.26 5.71
N VAL A 123 -0.41 -13.52 4.46
CA VAL A 123 -1.69 -13.13 3.87
C VAL A 123 -2.62 -14.33 3.85
N LYS A 124 -3.67 -14.29 4.68
CA LYS A 124 -4.68 -15.35 4.78
C LYS A 124 -6.05 -14.82 4.34
N ILE A 125 -6.24 -14.78 3.02
CA ILE A 125 -7.53 -14.45 2.41
C ILE A 125 -8.42 -15.70 2.55
N GLY A 126 -9.64 -15.51 3.07
CA GLY A 126 -10.62 -16.59 3.20
C GLY A 126 -12.03 -16.04 3.26
N ALA A 127 -13.03 -16.94 3.17
CA ALA A 127 -14.43 -16.55 3.27
C ALA A 127 -14.66 -15.77 4.59
N GLY A 128 -15.06 -14.50 4.47
CA GLY A 128 -15.31 -13.62 5.61
C GLY A 128 -14.07 -13.02 6.30
N ASN A 129 -12.87 -13.12 5.70
CA ASN A 129 -11.66 -12.46 6.23
C ASN A 129 -10.90 -11.74 5.11
N ARG A 130 -11.18 -10.44 4.96
CA ARG A 130 -10.40 -9.55 4.09
C ARG A 130 -9.06 -9.19 4.73
N VAL A 131 -8.06 -8.89 3.91
CA VAL A 131 -6.74 -8.46 4.36
C VAL A 131 -6.42 -7.11 3.75
N LEU A 132 -6.06 -6.14 4.58
CA LEU A 132 -5.52 -4.85 4.15
C LEU A 132 -4.00 -4.89 4.16
N LEU A 133 -3.37 -4.39 3.12
CA LEU A 133 -2.01 -3.86 3.19
C LEU A 133 -2.07 -2.45 3.74
N LEU A 134 -1.30 -2.20 4.80
CA LEU A 134 -1.06 -0.91 5.39
C LEU A 134 0.38 -0.49 5.07
N LEU A 135 0.57 0.72 4.56
CA LEU A 135 1.84 1.42 4.56
C LEU A 135 1.76 2.42 5.71
N ILE A 136 2.41 2.10 6.83
CA ILE A 136 2.34 2.87 8.06
C ILE A 136 3.58 3.76 8.12
N GLN A 137 3.41 5.07 8.07
CA GLN A 137 4.50 5.99 8.32
C GLN A 137 4.49 6.42 9.78
N LEU A 138 5.64 6.30 10.44
CA LEU A 138 5.86 6.81 11.79
C LEU A 138 6.32 8.27 11.74
N ASP A 139 6.27 8.97 12.87
CA ASP A 139 6.70 10.37 12.98
C ASP A 139 8.18 10.61 12.60
N ASP A 140 9.03 9.60 12.70
CA ASP A 140 10.42 9.66 12.25
C ASP A 140 10.58 9.59 10.71
N GLY A 141 9.46 9.46 10.00
CA GLY A 141 9.38 9.39 8.54
C GLY A 141 9.54 7.98 7.96
N SER A 142 9.90 6.98 8.75
CA SER A 142 10.05 5.59 8.29
C SER A 142 8.70 4.98 7.90
N VAL A 143 8.68 4.18 6.82
CA VAL A 143 7.47 3.55 6.29
C VAL A 143 7.53 2.05 6.47
N TRP A 144 6.54 1.50 7.17
CA TRP A 144 6.46 0.11 7.59
C TRP A 144 5.24 -0.58 6.95
N PRO A 145 5.47 -1.42 5.94
CA PRO A 145 4.43 -2.28 5.41
C PRO A 145 3.94 -3.28 6.47
N HIS A 146 2.61 -3.43 6.56
CA HIS A 146 1.97 -4.35 7.50
C HIS A 146 0.68 -4.92 6.90
N TYR A 147 0.34 -6.17 7.22
CA TYR A 147 -0.95 -6.76 6.83
C TYR A 147 -1.91 -6.77 8.02
N ALA A 148 -3.10 -6.21 7.82
CA ALA A 148 -4.17 -6.24 8.82
C ALA A 148 -5.31 -7.16 8.35
N GLU A 149 -5.56 -8.23 9.10
CA GLU A 149 -6.72 -9.08 8.88
C GLU A 149 -7.98 -8.42 9.46
N GLU A 150 -9.08 -8.41 8.70
CA GLU A 150 -10.36 -7.86 9.11
C GLU A 150 -10.82 -8.41 10.47
N LYS A 151 -10.71 -9.72 10.70
CA LYS A 151 -11.07 -10.33 11.98
C LYS A 151 -10.29 -9.73 13.15
N SER A 152 -9.01 -9.38 12.95
CA SER A 152 -8.19 -8.78 13.99
C SER A 152 -8.59 -7.33 14.25
N LEU A 153 -8.91 -6.56 13.20
CA LEU A 153 -9.45 -5.21 13.32
C LEU A 153 -10.76 -5.18 14.11
N ARG A 154 -11.61 -6.21 13.94
CA ARG A 154 -12.86 -6.38 14.69
C ARG A 154 -12.69 -6.96 16.11
N THR A 155 -11.49 -7.41 16.48
CA THR A 155 -11.23 -8.00 17.80
C THR A 155 -10.97 -6.90 18.84
N PRO A 156 -11.79 -6.77 19.90
CA PRO A 156 -11.63 -5.72 20.89
C PRO A 156 -10.23 -5.73 21.52
N GLY A 157 -9.56 -4.58 21.54
CA GLY A 157 -8.24 -4.40 22.15
C GLY A 157 -7.05 -4.93 21.32
N ALA A 158 -7.27 -5.58 20.18
CA ALA A 158 -6.18 -6.05 19.31
C ALA A 158 -5.50 -4.90 18.55
N TRP A 159 -6.24 -3.82 18.29
CA TRP A 159 -5.78 -2.62 17.59
C TRP A 159 -6.11 -1.37 18.39
N HIS A 160 -5.37 -0.29 18.14
CA HIS A 160 -5.75 1.02 18.65
C HIS A 160 -7.13 1.40 18.11
N ALA A 161 -8.06 1.80 19.00
CA ALA A 161 -9.47 1.97 18.66
C ALA A 161 -9.71 2.93 17.48
N VAL A 162 -8.95 4.02 17.41
CA VAL A 162 -9.05 5.00 16.30
C VAL A 162 -8.61 4.38 14.97
N VAL A 163 -7.51 3.61 14.97
CA VAL A 163 -7.00 2.96 13.75
C VAL A 163 -7.97 1.88 13.28
N ALA A 164 -8.44 1.03 14.20
CA ALA A 164 -9.41 0.00 13.90
C ALA A 164 -10.68 0.60 13.30
N LYS A 165 -11.21 1.67 13.92
CA LYS A 165 -12.40 2.35 13.44
C LYS A 165 -12.22 2.91 12.02
N GLU A 166 -11.14 3.64 11.74
CA GLU A 166 -10.92 4.22 10.41
C GLU A 166 -10.82 3.15 9.32
N LEU A 167 -10.12 2.04 9.59
CA LEU A 167 -10.00 0.94 8.64
C LEU A 167 -11.31 0.17 8.46
N LEU A 168 -12.06 -0.07 9.54
CA LEU A 168 -13.36 -0.76 9.49
C LEU A 168 -14.44 0.08 8.81
N ASP A 169 -14.53 1.37 9.14
CA ASP A 169 -15.46 2.29 8.47
C ASP A 169 -15.21 2.25 6.95
N CYS A 170 -13.96 2.27 6.52
CA CYS A 170 -13.63 2.19 5.10
C CYS A 170 -13.73 0.77 4.51
N LEU A 171 -13.66 -0.30 5.31
CA LEU A 171 -13.97 -1.67 4.86
C LEU A 171 -15.47 -1.87 4.66
N ASP A 172 -16.29 -1.23 5.50
CA ASP A 172 -17.74 -1.45 5.57
C ASP A 172 -18.55 -0.43 4.76
N ALA A 173 -17.91 0.65 4.28
CA ALA A 173 -18.54 1.62 3.38
C ALA A 173 -19.09 0.97 2.10
N ASP A 174 -20.09 1.62 1.47
CA ASP A 174 -20.71 1.07 0.26
C ASP A 174 -19.80 1.30 -0.95
N ARG A 175 -19.59 0.27 -1.77
CA ARG A 175 -18.76 0.34 -2.97
C ARG A 175 -19.18 -0.68 -4.01
N PRO A 176 -18.92 -0.42 -5.31
CA PRO A 176 -19.14 -1.41 -6.36
C PRO A 176 -18.42 -2.73 -6.05
N VAL A 177 -19.06 -3.86 -6.29
CA VAL A 177 -18.57 -5.23 -5.96
C VAL A 177 -17.16 -5.51 -6.48
N ASN A 178 -16.75 -4.86 -7.58
CA ASN A 178 -15.45 -5.06 -8.21
C ASN A 178 -14.38 -4.04 -7.78
N GLN A 179 -14.64 -3.23 -6.75
CA GLN A 179 -13.67 -2.27 -6.22
C GLN A 179 -13.15 -2.70 -4.85
N ALA A 180 -11.86 -2.98 -4.79
CA ALA A 180 -11.13 -3.21 -3.55
C ALA A 180 -11.03 -1.93 -2.72
N VAL A 181 -10.99 -2.06 -1.40
CA VAL A 181 -10.84 -0.93 -0.47
C VAL A 181 -9.51 -0.22 -0.71
N ILE A 182 -9.53 1.11 -0.78
CA ILE A 182 -8.34 1.97 -0.86
C ILE A 182 -8.62 3.25 -0.09
N GLY A 183 -7.67 3.69 0.73
CA GLY A 183 -7.81 4.92 1.47
C GLY A 183 -6.55 5.33 2.20
N TYR A 184 -6.63 6.45 2.92
CA TYR A 184 -5.60 6.84 3.86
C TYR A 184 -6.19 7.57 5.06
N ARG A 185 -5.43 7.59 6.15
CA ARG A 185 -5.64 8.48 7.30
C ARG A 185 -4.32 9.12 7.67
N ASP A 186 -4.29 10.45 7.75
CA ASP A 186 -3.18 11.19 8.32
C ASP A 186 -3.53 11.61 9.75
N PHE A 187 -2.78 11.17 10.74
CA PHE A 187 -3.02 11.47 12.16
C PHE A 187 -2.35 12.77 12.61
N THR A 188 -1.49 13.36 11.78
CA THR A 188 -0.89 14.68 12.01
C THR A 188 -1.88 15.81 11.70
N ASN A 189 -2.97 15.51 10.98
CA ASN A 189 -4.05 16.45 10.69
C ASN A 189 -5.43 15.74 10.59
N ALA A 190 -6.44 16.40 10.03
CA ALA A 190 -7.79 15.85 9.85
C ALA A 190 -8.00 15.15 8.49
N ASP A 191 -6.96 15.06 7.65
CA ASP A 191 -7.08 14.53 6.30
C ASP A 191 -7.27 13.02 6.32
N ARG A 192 -8.18 12.58 5.45
CA ARG A 192 -8.52 11.18 5.26
C ARG A 192 -9.20 11.00 3.92
N TYR A 193 -9.16 9.77 3.43
CA TYR A 193 -9.88 9.36 2.24
C TYR A 193 -10.27 7.89 2.34
N CYS A 194 -11.47 7.57 1.88
CA CYS A 194 -11.93 6.22 1.60
C CYS A 194 -12.60 6.23 0.23
N ASN A 195 -12.39 5.18 -0.57
CA ASN A 195 -13.04 5.04 -1.87
C ASN A 195 -14.48 4.50 -1.81
N GLY A 196 -15.01 4.19 -0.62
CA GLY A 196 -16.43 3.87 -0.39
C GLY A 196 -17.26 5.11 -0.06
N LYS A 197 -18.58 5.03 -0.30
CA LYS A 197 -19.57 6.07 0.01
C LYS A 197 -20.26 5.82 1.35
#